data_AF-A0A6M8W0B7-F1
#
_entry.id   AF-A0A6M8W0B7-F1
#
_cell.length_a   1.000
_cell.length_b   1.000
_cell.length_c   1.000
_cell.angle_alpha   90.00
_cell.angle_beta   90.00
_cell.angle_gamma   90.00
#
_symmetry.space_group_name_H-M   'P 1'
#
loop_
_entity.id
_entity.type
_entity.pdbx_description
1 polymer ?
#
loop_
_entity_poly.entity_id
_entity_poly.type
_entity_poly.pdbx_seq_one_letter_code
_entity_poly.pdbx_strand_id
1 'polypeptide(L)'
;MCALEEKPLREHARRVLASGVRIAAIALAHAWREPAHEHRVRDILLAEGFDHVSVSSELGSTIGLLARAETAVVNAFLSPVIDRYLDRVAAPLDEPSSMVVMTSSGGLVERENFEPKDSLLSGPAGGVVGAAAAGRAAGCARRQLRHGRHEHRLRPVRGRTRTRLPDPRRRRADRVAERRGRDRRRGRRVDLPR
;
A
#
# COMPACT_ATOMS: atom_id res chain seq x y z
N MET A 1 3.54 20.18 -24.40
CA MET A 1 3.36 19.94 -22.95
C MET A 1 3.71 21.22 -22.23
N CYS A 2 2.88 21.67 -21.28
CA CYS A 2 3.16 22.87 -20.48
C CYS A 2 4.30 22.57 -19.50
N ALA A 3 5.23 23.49 -19.32
CA ALA A 3 6.32 23.32 -18.35
C ALA A 3 5.81 23.53 -16.92
N LEU A 4 6.32 22.76 -15.96
CA LEU A 4 6.04 22.98 -14.54
C LEU A 4 6.81 24.21 -14.04
N GLU A 5 6.10 25.20 -13.51
CA GLU A 5 6.72 26.38 -12.92
C GLU A 5 7.16 26.11 -11.47
N GLU A 6 8.43 25.72 -11.29
CA GLU A 6 8.93 25.31 -9.98
C GLU A 6 9.12 26.47 -8.98
N LYS A 7 9.51 27.66 -9.44
CA LYS A 7 9.80 28.79 -8.53
C LYS A 7 8.54 29.24 -7.76
N PRO A 8 7.39 29.53 -8.42
CA PRO A 8 6.17 29.90 -7.70
C PRO A 8 5.68 28.79 -6.77
N LEU A 9 5.83 27.53 -7.17
CA LEU A 9 5.48 26.37 -6.34
C LEU A 9 6.28 26.34 -5.03
N ARG A 10 7.61 26.52 -5.10
CA ARG A 10 8.48 26.55 -3.91
C ARG A 10 8.14 27.70 -2.97
N GLU A 11 7.89 28.89 -3.53
CA GLU A 11 7.49 30.05 -2.74
C GLU A 11 6.14 29.82 -2.04
N HIS A 12 5.17 29.21 -2.72
CA HIS A 12 3.89 28.86 -2.13
C HIS A 12 4.04 27.80 -1.04
N ALA A 13 4.84 26.76 -1.30
CA ALA A 13 5.15 25.68 -0.35
C ALA A 13 5.73 26.25 0.95
N ARG A 14 6.70 27.17 0.87
CA ARG A 14 7.29 27.83 2.04
C ARG A 14 6.27 28.63 2.85
N ARG A 15 5.36 29.34 2.19
CA ARG A 15 4.28 30.08 2.89
C ARG A 15 3.32 29.15 3.63
N VAL A 16 2.96 28.03 3.02
CA VAL A 16 2.10 27.00 3.62
C VAL A 16 2.79 26.30 4.78
N LEU A 17 4.09 26.01 4.67
CA LEU A 17 4.87 25.48 5.78
C LEU A 17 4.95 26.47 6.96
N ALA A 18 5.11 27.76 6.66
CA ALA A 18 5.14 28.81 7.68
C ALA A 18 3.80 28.97 8.43
N SER A 19 2.68 28.53 7.86
CA SER A 19 1.38 28.49 8.57
C SER A 19 1.19 27.23 9.41
N GLY A 20 2.19 26.35 9.49
CA GLY A 20 2.16 25.12 10.30
C GLY A 20 1.58 23.90 9.59
N VAL A 21 1.23 24.00 8.30
CA VAL A 21 0.79 22.85 7.51
C VAL A 21 2.00 21.98 7.17
N ARG A 22 1.91 20.69 7.47
CA ARG A 22 3.01 19.72 7.30
C ARG A 22 2.75 18.63 6.26
N ILE A 23 1.51 18.51 5.80
CA ILE A 23 1.07 17.48 4.88
C ILE A 23 0.53 18.10 3.59
N ALA A 24 0.67 17.40 2.47
CA ALA A 24 0.14 17.84 1.19
C ALA A 24 -0.49 16.70 0.39
N ALA A 25 -1.44 17.05 -0.47
CA ALA A 25 -2.02 16.16 -1.46
C ALA A 25 -1.88 16.78 -2.85
N ILE A 26 -1.50 15.97 -3.84
CA ILE A 26 -1.27 16.42 -5.22
C ILE A 26 -2.25 15.70 -6.15
N ALA A 27 -3.01 16.49 -6.91
CA ALA A 27 -3.83 16.01 -8.01
C ALA A 27 -3.77 16.97 -9.19
N LEU A 28 -3.17 16.52 -10.29
CA LEU A 28 -3.08 17.23 -11.54
C LEU A 28 -3.97 16.57 -12.61
N ALA A 29 -4.48 17.39 -13.51
CA ALA A 29 -5.23 16.92 -14.66
C ALA A 29 -4.36 15.98 -15.51
N HIS A 30 -4.95 14.90 -16.02
CA HIS A 30 -4.30 13.91 -16.89
C HIS A 30 -3.11 13.13 -16.28
N ALA A 31 -2.82 13.29 -14.99
CA ALA A 31 -1.72 12.57 -14.35
C ALA A 31 -1.94 11.05 -14.23
N TRP A 32 -3.16 10.55 -14.46
CA TRP A 32 -3.42 9.12 -14.68
C TRP A 32 -2.70 8.55 -15.91
N ARG A 33 -2.33 9.41 -16.87
CA ARG A 33 -1.58 9.04 -18.08
C ARG A 33 -0.14 9.50 -18.02
N GLU A 34 0.10 10.71 -17.50
CA GLU A 34 1.44 11.31 -17.42
C GLU A 34 1.70 11.82 -15.99
N PRO A 35 2.22 10.96 -15.08
CA PRO A 35 2.39 11.30 -13.67
C PRO A 35 3.64 12.13 -13.39
N ALA A 36 4.52 12.37 -14.38
CA ALA A 36 5.83 13.00 -14.14
C ALA A 36 5.75 14.34 -13.41
N HIS A 37 4.76 15.18 -13.73
CA HIS A 37 4.58 16.45 -13.02
C HIS A 37 4.15 16.25 -11.56
N GLU A 38 3.30 15.27 -11.24
CA GLU A 38 2.92 15.03 -9.85
C GLU A 38 4.12 14.53 -9.03
N HIS A 39 4.92 13.61 -9.59
CA HIS A 39 6.15 13.16 -8.94
C HIS A 39 7.14 14.32 -8.74
N ARG A 40 7.29 15.19 -9.75
CA ARG A 40 8.16 16.35 -9.63
C ARG A 40 7.68 17.32 -8.54
N VAL A 41 6.38 17.59 -8.46
CA VAL A 41 5.79 18.42 -7.39
C VAL A 41 6.03 17.75 -6.03
N ARG A 42 5.84 16.44 -5.90
CA ARG A 42 6.11 15.68 -4.66
C ARG A 42 7.53 15.88 -4.19
N ASP A 43 8.51 15.68 -5.08
CA ASP A 43 9.93 15.81 -4.75
C ASP A 43 10.27 17.23 -4.28
N ILE A 44 9.66 18.24 -4.91
CA ILE A 44 9.80 19.64 -4.50
C ILE A 44 9.23 19.87 -3.10
N LEU A 45 7.99 19.43 -2.84
CA LEU A 45 7.34 19.63 -1.54
C LEU A 45 8.10 18.91 -0.41
N LEU A 46 8.56 17.67 -0.64
CA LEU A 46 9.41 16.96 0.32
C LEU A 46 10.72 17.70 0.59
N ALA A 47 11.37 18.23 -0.46
CA ALA A 47 12.60 19.00 -0.32
C ALA A 47 12.42 20.34 0.41
N GLU A 48 11.25 20.99 0.30
CA GLU A 48 10.94 22.21 1.07
C GLU A 48 10.58 21.89 2.54
N GLY A 49 10.31 20.63 2.87
CA GLY A 49 10.15 20.16 4.24
C GLY A 49 8.74 19.77 4.65
N PHE A 50 7.87 19.35 3.73
CA PHE A 50 6.65 18.63 4.08
C PHE A 50 6.96 17.23 4.62
N ASP A 51 6.23 16.78 5.64
CA ASP A 51 6.44 15.48 6.28
C ASP A 51 5.81 14.34 5.47
N HIS A 52 4.63 14.57 4.90
CA HIS A 52 3.92 13.59 4.07
C HIS A 52 3.31 14.25 2.84
N VAL A 53 3.45 13.60 1.69
CA VAL A 53 2.88 14.07 0.43
C VAL A 53 2.17 12.90 -0.26
N SER A 54 0.85 12.99 -0.42
CA SER A 54 0.07 12.00 -1.16
C SER A 54 -0.05 12.38 -2.63
N VAL A 55 0.36 11.47 -3.51
CA VAL A 55 0.29 11.66 -4.96
C VAL A 55 -0.89 10.88 -5.53
N SER A 56 -1.85 11.57 -6.14
CA SER A 56 -3.07 10.92 -6.59
C SER A 56 -2.86 9.91 -7.72
N SER A 57 -1.83 10.04 -8.56
CA SER A 57 -1.49 9.03 -9.58
C SER A 57 -0.88 7.75 -9.02
N GLU A 58 -0.22 7.82 -7.85
CA GLU A 58 0.32 6.65 -7.12
C GLU A 58 -0.80 5.90 -6.38
N LEU A 59 -1.75 6.64 -5.79
CA LEU A 59 -2.89 6.07 -5.06
C LEU A 59 -3.93 5.41 -5.99
N GLY A 60 -4.01 5.86 -7.24
CA GLY A 60 -4.89 5.26 -8.25
C GLY A 60 -4.88 6.01 -9.58
N SER A 61 -4.73 5.27 -10.68
CA SER A 61 -4.64 5.83 -12.04
C SER A 61 -6.01 6.03 -12.72
N THR A 62 -7.05 6.41 -11.97
CA THR A 62 -8.40 6.63 -12.52
C THR A 62 -8.47 7.95 -13.30
N ILE A 63 -9.22 8.00 -14.41
CA ILE A 63 -9.31 9.21 -15.25
C ILE A 63 -9.94 10.43 -14.53
N GLY A 64 -10.81 10.22 -13.55
CA GLY A 64 -11.57 11.27 -12.86
C GLY A 64 -10.74 12.09 -11.87
N LEU A 65 -10.58 13.39 -12.14
CA LEU A 65 -9.79 14.31 -11.30
C LEU A 65 -10.37 14.47 -9.89
N LEU A 66 -11.69 14.68 -9.76
CA LEU A 66 -12.33 14.90 -8.46
C LEU A 66 -12.14 13.70 -7.53
N ALA A 67 -12.47 12.50 -7.98
CA ALA A 67 -12.31 11.28 -7.19
C ALA A 67 -10.86 11.03 -6.78
N ARG A 68 -9.90 11.33 -7.66
CA ARG A 68 -8.45 11.26 -7.37
C ARG A 68 -8.03 12.27 -6.31
N ALA A 69 -8.49 13.52 -6.43
CA ALA A 69 -8.19 14.58 -5.49
C ALA A 69 -8.77 14.27 -4.10
N GLU A 70 -10.03 13.84 -4.02
CA GLU A 70 -10.67 13.42 -2.77
C GLU A 70 -9.87 12.31 -2.08
N THR A 71 -9.49 11.27 -2.83
CA THR A 71 -8.68 10.17 -2.31
C THR A 71 -7.32 10.65 -1.80
N ALA A 72 -6.63 11.52 -2.55
CA ALA A 72 -5.32 12.02 -2.16
C ALA A 72 -5.38 12.92 -0.92
N VAL A 73 -6.41 13.77 -0.80
CA VAL A 73 -6.62 14.62 0.38
C VAL A 73 -6.89 13.77 1.61
N VAL A 74 -7.78 12.79 1.51
CA VAL A 74 -8.09 11.88 2.62
C VAL A 74 -6.86 11.08 3.02
N ASN A 75 -6.08 10.56 2.07
CA ASN A 75 -4.87 9.82 2.36
C ASN A 75 -3.86 10.67 3.13
N ALA A 76 -3.54 11.89 2.63
CA ALA A 76 -2.60 12.80 3.27
C ALA A 76 -3.03 13.20 4.68
N PHE A 77 -4.33 13.47 4.86
CA PHE A 77 -4.90 13.82 6.16
C PHE A 77 -4.74 12.70 7.19
N LEU A 78 -4.89 11.45 6.75
CA LEU A 78 -4.82 10.28 7.62
C LEU A 78 -3.39 9.77 7.86
N SER A 79 -2.43 10.04 6.97
CA SER A 79 -1.03 9.57 7.07
C SER A 79 -0.45 9.67 8.49
N PRO A 80 -0.34 10.85 9.12
CA PRO A 80 0.32 10.96 10.43
C PRO A 80 -0.45 10.25 11.56
N VAL A 81 -1.76 10.08 11.42
CA VAL A 81 -2.60 9.42 12.43
C VAL A 81 -2.44 7.91 12.35
N ILE A 82 -2.52 7.38 11.13
CA ILE A 82 -2.38 5.96 10.84
C ILE A 82 -0.96 5.48 11.10
N ASP A 83 0.04 6.28 10.71
CA ASP A 83 1.43 5.87 10.89
C ASP A 83 1.78 5.69 12.37
N ARG A 84 1.46 6.71 13.17
CA ARG A 84 1.63 6.66 14.62
C ARG A 84 0.83 5.52 15.27
N TYR A 85 -0.35 5.19 14.75
CA TYR A 85 -1.11 4.05 15.27
C TYR A 85 -0.38 2.73 15.00
N LEU A 86 0.05 2.51 13.76
CA LEU A 86 0.72 1.28 13.36
C LEU A 86 2.08 1.14 14.05
N ASP A 87 2.82 2.24 14.23
CA ASP A 87 4.09 2.23 14.96
C ASP A 87 3.90 1.83 16.43
N ARG A 88 2.83 2.31 17.09
CA ARG A 88 2.50 1.88 18.46
C ARG A 88 2.12 0.41 18.55
N VAL A 89 1.39 -0.11 17.55
CA VAL A 89 1.03 -1.53 17.49
C VAL A 89 2.27 -2.39 17.20
N ALA A 90 3.25 -1.84 16.47
CA ALA A 90 4.46 -2.54 16.08
C ALA A 90 5.51 -2.57 17.20
N ALA A 91 5.56 -1.53 18.04
CA ALA A 91 6.52 -1.37 19.12
C ALA A 91 6.68 -2.59 20.06
N PRO A 92 5.61 -3.29 20.49
CA PRO A 92 5.75 -4.47 21.36
C PRO A 92 6.05 -5.79 20.63
N LEU A 93 6.15 -5.80 19.29
CA LEU A 93 6.39 -7.03 18.53
C LEU A 93 7.88 -7.36 18.46
N ASP A 94 8.24 -8.63 18.65
CA ASP A 94 9.64 -9.11 18.52
C ASP A 94 10.18 -8.94 17.09
N GLU A 95 9.32 -9.08 16.08
CA GLU A 95 9.63 -8.84 14.67
C GLU A 95 8.62 -7.87 14.03
N PRO A 96 8.78 -6.54 14.21
CA PRO A 96 7.85 -5.53 13.68
C PRO A 96 7.63 -5.61 12.17
N SER A 97 8.66 -6.02 11.42
CA SER A 97 8.63 -6.21 9.96
C SER A 97 7.79 -7.40 9.49
N SER A 98 7.28 -8.22 10.42
CA SER A 98 6.30 -9.28 10.11
C SER A 98 4.84 -8.83 10.24
N MET A 99 4.60 -7.58 10.66
CA MET A 99 3.26 -7.04 10.79
C MET A 99 2.56 -6.99 9.43
N VAL A 100 1.37 -7.59 9.39
CA VAL A 100 0.44 -7.46 8.28
C VAL A 100 -0.84 -6.78 8.75
N VAL A 101 -1.37 -5.89 7.91
CA VAL A 101 -2.55 -5.08 8.18
C VAL A 101 -3.65 -5.46 7.20
N MET A 102 -4.90 -5.52 7.69
CA MET A 102 -6.07 -5.75 6.84
C MET A 102 -6.44 -4.46 6.10
N THR A 103 -6.64 -4.58 4.79
CA THR A 103 -7.15 -3.49 3.94
C THR A 103 -8.68 -3.54 3.83
N SER A 104 -9.28 -2.44 3.40
CA SER A 104 -10.72 -2.33 3.10
C SER A 104 -11.24 -3.37 2.09
N SER A 105 -10.37 -3.91 1.24
CA SER A 105 -10.69 -4.99 0.30
C SER A 105 -10.80 -6.37 0.94
N GLY A 106 -10.42 -6.51 2.23
CA GLY A 106 -10.38 -7.78 2.95
C GLY A 106 -9.10 -8.60 2.72
N GLY A 107 -8.08 -8.01 2.08
CA GLY A 107 -6.75 -8.59 1.94
C GLY A 107 -5.78 -8.12 3.02
N LEU A 108 -4.76 -8.94 3.32
CA LEU A 108 -3.65 -8.57 4.21
C LEU A 108 -2.47 -8.05 3.37
N VAL A 109 -1.87 -6.94 3.83
CA VAL A 109 -0.67 -6.34 3.24
C VAL A 109 0.38 -6.11 4.31
N GLU A 110 1.65 -6.13 3.93
CA GLU A 110 2.75 -5.69 4.79
C GLU A 110 2.62 -4.18 5.08
N ARG A 111 3.14 -3.74 6.23
CA ARG A 111 3.04 -2.36 6.70
C ARG A 111 3.51 -1.33 5.66
N GLU A 112 4.57 -1.65 4.93
CA GLU A 112 5.19 -0.78 3.93
C GLU A 112 4.30 -0.55 2.70
N ASN A 113 3.34 -1.44 2.45
CA ASN A 113 2.41 -1.35 1.34
C ASN A 113 1.02 -0.85 1.78
N PHE A 114 0.87 -0.45 3.03
CA PHE A 114 -0.40 0.00 3.58
C PHE A 114 -0.58 1.50 3.41
N GLU A 115 -1.56 1.89 2.60
CA GLU A 115 -1.94 3.30 2.49
C GLU A 115 -3.06 3.65 3.49
N PRO A 116 -3.02 4.85 4.11
CA PRO A 116 -4.07 5.31 5.03
C PRO A 116 -5.49 5.21 4.48
N LYS A 117 -5.70 5.48 3.18
CA LYS A 117 -7.00 5.30 2.51
C LYS A 117 -7.54 3.86 2.62
N ASP A 118 -6.66 2.87 2.71
CA ASP A 118 -7.04 1.45 2.77
C ASP A 118 -7.48 1.02 4.17
N SER A 119 -7.24 1.85 5.19
CA SER A 119 -7.76 1.67 6.54
C SER A 119 -9.27 1.89 6.61
N LEU A 120 -9.82 2.72 5.72
CA LEU A 120 -11.23 3.10 5.74
C LEU A 120 -12.08 1.85 5.47
N LEU A 121 -12.88 1.42 6.45
CA LEU A 121 -13.72 0.22 6.39
C LEU A 121 -12.97 -1.13 6.44
N SER A 122 -11.70 -1.15 6.87
CA SER A 122 -10.92 -2.40 7.08
C SER A 122 -11.52 -3.33 8.15
N GLY A 123 -12.12 -2.77 9.21
CA GLY A 123 -12.77 -3.52 10.29
C GLY A 123 -13.96 -4.37 9.83
N PRO A 124 -14.98 -3.79 9.17
CA PRO A 124 -16.08 -4.54 8.56
C PRO A 124 -15.61 -5.62 7.59
N ALA A 125 -14.59 -5.34 6.77
CA ALA A 125 -14.00 -6.32 5.86
C ALA A 125 -13.43 -7.53 6.61
N GLY A 126 -12.70 -7.29 7.70
CA GLY A 126 -12.23 -8.34 8.61
C GLY A 126 -13.36 -9.20 9.18
N GLY A 127 -14.48 -8.58 9.56
CA GLY A 127 -15.69 -9.29 10.02
C GLY A 127 -16.27 -10.23 8.96
N VAL A 128 -16.40 -9.77 7.70
CA VAL A 128 -16.91 -10.59 6.59
C VAL A 128 -15.95 -11.74 6.27
N VAL A 129 -14.64 -11.47 6.24
CA VAL A 129 -13.61 -12.50 6.01
C VAL A 129 -13.63 -13.55 7.12
N GLY A 130 -13.73 -13.13 8.39
CA GLY A 130 -13.83 -14.00 9.55
C GLY A 130 -15.09 -14.86 9.53
N ALA A 131 -16.25 -14.27 9.27
CA ALA A 131 -17.51 -15.00 9.15
C ALA A 131 -17.47 -16.03 8.00
N ALA A 132 -16.88 -15.66 6.86
CA ALA A 132 -16.71 -16.58 5.73
C ALA A 132 -15.74 -17.73 6.06
N ALA A 133 -14.67 -17.47 6.84
CA ALA A 133 -13.75 -18.52 7.30
C ALA A 133 -14.41 -19.46 8.31
N ALA A 134 -15.13 -18.91 9.29
CA ALA A 134 -15.90 -19.68 10.27
C ALA A 134 -16.97 -20.55 9.59
N GLY A 135 -17.71 -19.98 8.62
CA GLY A 135 -18.69 -20.71 7.82
C GLY A 135 -18.06 -21.87 7.03
N ARG A 136 -16.87 -21.70 6.45
CA ARG A 136 -16.15 -22.80 5.79
C ARG A 136 -15.73 -23.90 6.78
N ALA A 137 -15.20 -23.51 7.95
CA ALA A 137 -14.79 -24.45 8.99
C ALA A 137 -15.98 -25.24 9.56
N ALA A 138 -17.14 -24.60 9.68
CA ALA A 138 -18.39 -25.23 10.10
C ALA A 138 -19.07 -26.08 9.00
N GLY A 139 -18.45 -26.25 7.82
CA GLY A 139 -19.04 -26.99 6.70
C GLY A 139 -20.14 -26.23 5.94
N CYS A 140 -20.40 -24.96 6.28
CA CYS A 140 -21.32 -24.05 5.59
C CYS A 140 -20.70 -23.45 4.31
N ALA A 141 -19.93 -24.24 3.55
CA ALA A 141 -19.35 -23.80 2.28
C ALA A 141 -20.43 -23.79 1.20
N ARG A 142 -20.97 -22.59 0.91
CA ARG A 142 -21.90 -22.30 -0.21
C ARG A 142 -22.85 -23.47 -0.54
N ARG A 143 -23.86 -23.69 0.29
CA ARG A 143 -25.10 -24.27 -0.24
C ARG A 143 -25.66 -23.21 -1.18
N GLN A 144 -25.50 -23.38 -2.49
CA GLN A 144 -26.37 -22.72 -3.44
C GLN A 144 -27.79 -23.16 -3.06
N LEU A 145 -28.49 -22.34 -2.29
CA LEU A 145 -29.90 -22.54 -1.99
C LEU A 145 -30.63 -22.40 -3.31
N ARG A 146 -30.84 -23.52 -4.00
CA ARG A 146 -31.82 -23.61 -5.08
C ARG A 146 -33.19 -23.56 -4.42
N HIS A 147 -33.73 -22.36 -4.26
CA HIS A 147 -35.15 -22.17 -4.05
C HIS A 147 -35.76 -21.50 -5.28
N GLY A 148 -36.87 -22.10 -5.72
CA GLY A 148 -37.82 -21.74 -6.78
C GLY A 148 -37.57 -20.49 -7.64
N ARG A 149 -37.49 -20.74 -8.94
CA ARG A 149 -37.95 -19.90 -10.08
C ARG A 149 -38.02 -18.40 -9.81
N HIS A 150 -36.91 -17.67 -9.96
CA HIS A 150 -36.82 -16.38 -10.64
C HIS A 150 -35.33 -16.06 -10.81
N GLU A 151 -34.82 -16.18 -12.04
CA GLU A 151 -33.40 -16.02 -12.33
C GLU A 151 -32.99 -14.54 -12.38
N HIS A 152 -32.65 -13.95 -11.23
CA HIS A 152 -31.77 -12.78 -11.22
C HIS A 152 -30.31 -13.26 -11.22
N ARG A 153 -29.71 -13.25 -12.41
CA ARG A 153 -28.34 -13.68 -12.66
C ARG A 153 -27.34 -12.70 -12.04
N LEU A 154 -27.02 -12.87 -10.76
CA LEU A 154 -25.89 -12.17 -10.15
C LEU A 154 -24.58 -12.69 -10.75
N ARG A 155 -23.88 -11.83 -11.49
CA ARG A 155 -22.57 -12.15 -12.07
C ARG A 155 -21.53 -12.33 -10.95
N PRO A 156 -20.72 -13.40 -10.99
CA PRO A 156 -19.64 -13.57 -10.03
C PRO A 156 -18.56 -12.52 -10.27
N VAL A 157 -18.25 -11.72 -9.23
CA VAL A 157 -17.00 -10.95 -9.18
C VAL A 157 -15.87 -11.96 -8.98
N ARG A 158 -15.12 -12.25 -10.05
CA ARG A 158 -13.89 -13.05 -9.99
C ARG A 158 -12.80 -12.22 -9.30
N GLY A 159 -12.69 -12.33 -7.97
CA GLY A 159 -11.49 -11.94 -7.25
C GLY A 159 -10.32 -12.84 -7.67
N ARG A 160 -9.48 -12.34 -8.58
CA ARG A 160 -8.18 -12.96 -8.92
C ARG A 160 -7.14 -12.45 -7.93
N THR A 161 -7.01 -13.12 -6.78
CA THR A 161 -5.75 -13.15 -6.02
C THR A 161 -5.81 -14.28 -5.00
N ARG A 162 -5.29 -15.45 -5.37
CA ARG A 162 -4.84 -16.44 -4.38
C ARG A 162 -3.50 -15.93 -3.85
N THR A 163 -3.50 -15.06 -2.86
CA THR A 163 -2.27 -14.77 -2.11
C THR A 163 -2.01 -15.99 -1.24
N ARG A 164 -1.08 -16.85 -1.67
CA ARG A 164 -0.57 -17.94 -0.82
C ARG A 164 0.21 -17.27 0.31
N LEU A 165 -0.19 -17.52 1.57
CA LEU A 165 0.65 -17.21 2.72
C LEU A 165 2.04 -17.85 2.51
N PRO A 166 3.16 -17.16 2.78
CA PRO A 166 4.48 -17.76 2.71
C PRO A 166 4.60 -18.90 3.75
N ASP A 167 5.02 -20.09 3.31
CA ASP A 167 5.27 -21.22 4.20
C ASP A 167 6.55 -20.95 5.05
N PRO A 168 6.44 -20.82 6.39
CA PRO A 168 7.58 -20.53 7.24
C PRO A 168 8.64 -21.64 7.22
N ARG A 169 8.30 -22.87 6.77
CA ARG A 169 9.25 -23.98 6.66
C ARG A 169 10.18 -23.85 5.44
N ARG A 170 9.75 -23.16 4.37
CA ARG A 170 10.60 -22.91 3.18
C ARG A 170 11.68 -21.85 3.45
N ARG A 171 11.39 -20.80 4.24
CA ARG A 171 12.36 -19.74 4.57
C ARG A 171 13.60 -20.25 5.31
N ARG A 172 13.48 -21.31 6.13
CA ARG A 172 14.64 -21.93 6.80
C ARG A 172 15.53 -22.72 5.84
N ALA A 173 14.96 -23.40 4.84
CA ALA A 173 15.74 -24.16 3.87
C ALA A 173 16.55 -23.24 2.94
N ASP A 174 15.96 -22.13 2.49
CA ASP A 174 16.61 -21.17 1.59
C ASP A 174 17.77 -20.43 2.28
N ARG A 175 17.63 -20.06 3.57
CA ARG A 175 18.71 -19.46 4.36
C ARG A 175 19.88 -20.40 4.64
N VAL A 176 19.64 -21.71 4.76
CA VAL A 176 20.71 -22.72 4.93
C VAL A 176 21.44 -22.97 3.60
N ALA A 177 20.74 -22.93 2.47
CA ALA A 177 21.34 -23.05 1.14
C ALA A 177 22.23 -21.83 0.78
N GLU A 178 21.79 -20.61 1.12
CA GLU A 178 22.58 -19.38 0.89
C GLU A 178 23.86 -19.31 1.73
N ARG A 179 23.82 -19.77 2.99
CA ARG A 179 25.03 -19.86 3.83
C ARG A 179 26.05 -20.85 3.27
N ARG A 180 25.61 -22.00 2.75
CA ARG A 180 26.49 -22.99 2.11
C ARG A 180 27.04 -22.51 0.75
N GLY A 181 26.30 -21.66 0.04
CA GLY A 181 26.75 -21.06 -1.23
C GLY A 181 27.80 -19.95 -1.07
N ARG A 182 27.74 -19.16 0.01
CA ARG A 182 28.73 -18.10 0.29
C ARG A 182 30.08 -18.63 0.74
N ASP A 183 30.13 -19.73 1.49
CA ASP A 183 31.39 -20.35 1.91
C ASP A 183 32.20 -20.91 0.73
N ARG A 184 31.52 -21.48 -0.28
CA ARG A 184 32.21 -22.01 -1.47
C ARG A 184 32.81 -20.92 -2.37
N ARG A 185 32.29 -19.68 -2.31
CA ARG A 185 32.81 -18.55 -3.12
C ARG A 185 34.00 -17.83 -2.49
N ARG A 186 34.27 -18.01 -1.19
CA ARG A 186 35.44 -17.40 -0.52
C ARG A 186 36.75 -18.18 -0.72
N GLY A 187 36.72 -19.41 -1.23
CA GLY A 187 37.90 -20.27 -1.41
C GLY A 187 38.61 -20.22 -2.77
N ARG A 188 38.24 -19.32 -3.69
CA ARG A 188 38.93 -19.17 -5.00
C ARG A 188 39.42 -17.75 -5.20
N ARG A 189 40.62 -17.46 -4.70
CA ARG A 189 41.52 -16.43 -5.28
C ARG A 189 42.80 -17.17 -5.67
N VAL A 190 43.04 -17.27 -6.98
CA VAL A 190 44.28 -17.75 -7.57
C VAL A 190 45.04 -16.52 -8.07
N ASP A 191 46.33 -16.52 -7.80
CA ASP A 191 47.32 -15.45 -7.92
C ASP A 191 47.44 -14.82 -9.32
N LEU A 192 47.87 -13.55 -9.35
CA LEU A 192 48.37 -12.85 -10.55
C LEU A 192 49.82 -12.40 -10.29
N PRO A 193 50.76 -12.60 -11.24
CA PRO A 193 52.17 -12.31 -11.04
C PRO A 193 52.51 -10.83 -11.26
N ARG A 194 53.66 -10.43 -10.70
CA ARG A 194 54.18 -9.06 -10.55
C ARG A 194 54.60 -8.41 -11.86
#